data_AF-A0A1I7DMU0-F1
#
_entry.id   AF-A0A1I7DMU0-F1
#
_cell.length_a   1.000
_cell.length_b   1.000
_cell.length_c   1.000
_cell.angle_alpha   90.00
_cell.angle_beta   90.00
_cell.angle_gamma   90.00
#
_symmetry.space_group_name_H-M   'P 1'
#
loop_
_entity.id
_entity.type
_entity.pdbx_description
1 polymer ?
#
loop_
_entity_poly.entity_id
_entity_poly.type
_entity_poly.pdbx_seq_one_letter_code
_entity_poly.pdbx_strand_id
1 'polypeptide(L)'
;MKALYIFLLFYFLLDYAILAQEKPIIHQVPLHPKVLQIDSVIKINEAVDFGRRGMYGSTENLGIAKPGIQYWFEIDLRDQHSKISGHDSIYFYPYGVEKGAVYIDRNGVLLPLVYSTLEQNALQRTNLESPFYIPLAVKDLIDGTKIYVLSEFLRATPNLSNKTFAFSTPEDHHLFSNYIPIKSFKSQVLAFFFLGVASVLMVFNLILFFNMKERQYIYYGLFLLFQLIYYSRISPYLATNFGYEHSHFFFWLTTVAQVCINIFYLLFIRHFLEIPLHLPKFDRIVKSIIVLLSTFLLVISLIIVTNPYSSLQASLMNWQRYFMATFAFVGVGYLWKVYRGKLVYFVIAGTIVFTTGALMTMFLLDLDYMVTGSAIESTIFALGLSYKIKTISTEKREAERETFQTRLGALRAQINPHFIFNSLSSIQHLISSGQKEAALKYLSKFSKFVRQVLENSLDVHVTLEKEIELLKVYLDLESLRFDHAFLYEVIVPKDSNLCYEEVPMMIVQPFVENAIKHGLMTKKSPEKKLTIRFFDQNEFILCEVEDNGIGRKAAAALKGTNYRPSRGMNLTYERLRLGNKWTSSEYYIQIEDLEQGTKVSIKIPKQ
;
A
#
# COMPACT_ATOMS: atom_id res chain seq x y z
N MET A 1 -6.21 -23.41 -2.71
CA MET A 1 -6.66 -22.04 -2.37
C MET A 1 -6.99 -21.17 -3.59
N LYS A 2 -6.09 -20.97 -4.59
CA LYS A 2 -6.41 -20.15 -5.80
C LYS A 2 -7.62 -20.66 -6.60
N ALA A 3 -7.80 -21.98 -6.68
CA ALA A 3 -8.99 -22.59 -7.27
C ALA A 3 -10.27 -22.35 -6.44
N LEU A 4 -10.18 -22.29 -5.10
CA LEU A 4 -11.34 -22.18 -4.22
C LEU A 4 -12.00 -20.80 -4.24
N TYR A 5 -11.22 -19.72 -4.43
CA TYR A 5 -11.74 -18.35 -4.53
C TYR A 5 -12.34 -18.04 -5.91
N ILE A 6 -11.69 -18.52 -6.98
CA ILE A 6 -12.28 -18.46 -8.32
C ILE A 6 -13.54 -19.31 -8.35
N PHE A 7 -13.53 -20.48 -7.70
CA PHE A 7 -14.70 -21.34 -7.55
C PHE A 7 -15.80 -20.68 -6.73
N LEU A 8 -15.52 -19.99 -5.62
CA LEU A 8 -16.55 -19.24 -4.88
C LEU A 8 -17.17 -18.10 -5.70
N LEU A 9 -16.35 -17.35 -6.46
CA LEU A 9 -16.84 -16.28 -7.34
C LEU A 9 -17.65 -16.85 -8.52
N PHE A 10 -17.17 -17.94 -9.14
CA PHE A 10 -17.86 -18.65 -10.21
C PHE A 10 -19.13 -19.33 -9.72
N TYR A 11 -19.12 -19.91 -8.52
CA TYR A 11 -20.26 -20.61 -7.91
C TYR A 11 -21.34 -19.61 -7.53
N PHE A 12 -20.97 -18.44 -6.98
CA PHE A 12 -21.90 -17.34 -6.75
C PHE A 12 -22.52 -16.82 -8.06
N LEU A 13 -21.70 -16.60 -9.10
CA LEU A 13 -22.19 -16.19 -10.42
C LEU A 13 -23.02 -17.30 -11.11
N LEU A 14 -22.72 -18.58 -10.86
CA LEU A 14 -23.48 -19.72 -11.39
C LEU A 14 -24.85 -19.81 -10.73
N ASP A 15 -24.93 -19.77 -9.40
CA ASP A 15 -26.21 -19.78 -8.66
C ASP A 15 -27.06 -18.56 -9.04
N TYR A 16 -26.44 -17.38 -9.17
CA TYR A 16 -27.14 -16.18 -9.60
C TYR A 16 -27.62 -16.23 -11.06
N ALA A 17 -26.85 -16.87 -11.95
CA ALA A 17 -27.25 -17.09 -13.34
C ALA A 17 -28.35 -18.15 -13.48
N ILE A 18 -28.37 -19.18 -12.61
CA ILE A 18 -29.45 -20.17 -12.54
C ILE A 18 -30.78 -19.50 -12.13
N LEU A 19 -30.73 -18.42 -11.36
CA LEU A 19 -31.88 -17.62 -10.96
C LEU A 19 -32.29 -16.55 -11.99
N ALA A 20 -31.55 -16.39 -13.09
CA ALA A 20 -31.90 -15.47 -14.17
C ALA A 20 -32.81 -16.18 -15.19
N GLN A 21 -34.00 -15.63 -15.43
CA GLN A 21 -34.92 -16.15 -16.44
C GLN A 21 -35.13 -15.17 -17.60
N GLU A 22 -35.28 -15.70 -18.82
CA GLU A 22 -35.56 -14.93 -20.05
C GLU A 22 -36.97 -14.32 -20.11
N LYS A 23 -37.84 -14.57 -19.12
CA LYS A 23 -39.18 -13.95 -19.11
C LYS A 23 -39.07 -12.43 -18.98
N PRO A 24 -39.56 -11.64 -19.96
CA PRO A 24 -39.54 -10.20 -19.84
C PRO A 24 -40.79 -9.68 -19.13
N ILE A 25 -40.55 -8.70 -18.24
CA ILE A 25 -41.45 -7.62 -17.80
C ILE A 25 -42.51 -7.99 -16.75
N ILE A 26 -42.19 -7.64 -15.50
CA ILE A 26 -43.07 -7.05 -14.48
C ILE A 26 -44.57 -7.29 -14.71
N HIS A 27 -45.14 -8.30 -14.05
CA HIS A 27 -46.59 -8.36 -13.80
C HIS A 27 -46.95 -7.70 -12.47
N GLN A 28 -46.14 -6.76 -11.98
CA GLN A 28 -46.67 -5.77 -11.04
C GLN A 28 -47.63 -4.88 -11.82
N VAL A 29 -48.91 -5.06 -11.54
CA VAL A 29 -49.97 -4.29 -12.19
C VAL A 29 -49.96 -2.91 -11.54
N PRO A 30 -49.66 -1.83 -12.30
CA PRO A 30 -49.68 -0.49 -11.75
C PRO A 30 -51.11 -0.12 -11.37
N LEU A 31 -51.25 0.48 -10.20
CA LEU A 31 -52.50 0.93 -9.62
C LEU A 31 -52.44 2.45 -9.51
N HIS A 32 -53.42 3.12 -10.11
CA HIS A 32 -53.58 4.57 -10.06
C HIS A 32 -54.57 4.92 -8.93
N PRO A 33 -54.10 5.35 -7.75
CA PRO A 33 -54.97 5.72 -6.65
C PRO A 33 -55.69 7.04 -6.94
N LYS A 34 -56.84 7.21 -6.31
CA LYS A 34 -57.39 8.54 -6.01
C LYS A 34 -56.97 8.96 -4.62
N VAL A 35 -56.87 10.27 -4.37
CA VAL A 35 -56.36 10.80 -3.10
C VAL A 35 -57.36 11.76 -2.46
N LEU A 36 -57.50 11.65 -1.14
CA LEU A 36 -58.18 12.61 -0.28
C LEU A 36 -57.13 13.23 0.64
N GLN A 37 -56.95 14.55 0.52
CA GLN A 37 -56.11 15.34 1.42
C GLN A 37 -57.01 15.98 2.46
N ILE A 38 -56.69 15.78 3.74
CA ILE A 38 -57.45 16.39 4.83
C ILE A 38 -56.50 16.85 5.94
N ASP A 39 -56.77 18.03 6.48
CA ASP A 39 -55.92 18.67 7.51
C ASP A 39 -56.28 18.19 8.94
N SER A 40 -57.33 17.38 9.08
CA SER A 40 -57.80 16.81 10.35
C SER A 40 -57.66 15.29 10.37
N VAL A 41 -57.25 14.72 11.49
CA VAL A 41 -57.19 13.26 11.65
C VAL A 41 -58.61 12.67 11.59
N ILE A 42 -58.90 11.89 10.55
CA ILE A 42 -60.17 11.18 10.37
C ILE A 42 -60.01 9.68 10.60
N LYS A 43 -61.10 9.01 11.00
CA LYS A 43 -61.10 7.55 11.16
C LYS A 43 -61.36 6.87 9.82
N ILE A 44 -60.94 5.60 9.70
CA ILE A 44 -61.16 4.80 8.48
C ILE A 44 -62.64 4.76 8.05
N ASN A 45 -63.59 4.66 8.98
CA ASN A 45 -65.02 4.63 8.63
C ASN A 45 -65.47 5.92 7.90
N GLU A 46 -64.93 7.07 8.30
CA GLU A 46 -65.21 8.36 7.66
C GLU A 46 -64.51 8.43 6.29
N ALA A 47 -63.27 7.95 6.19
CA ALA A 47 -62.54 7.88 4.92
C ALA A 47 -63.27 7.01 3.89
N VAL A 48 -63.81 5.85 4.29
CA VAL A 48 -64.61 4.97 3.43
C VAL A 48 -65.93 5.63 3.02
N ASP A 49 -66.61 6.33 3.93
CA ASP A 49 -67.83 7.08 3.61
C ASP A 49 -67.57 8.21 2.61
N PHE A 50 -66.46 8.95 2.75
CA PHE A 50 -66.02 9.92 1.75
C PHE A 50 -65.71 9.30 0.39
N GLY A 51 -65.11 8.10 0.37
CA GLY A 51 -64.89 7.32 -0.86
C GLY A 51 -66.21 6.94 -1.53
N ARG A 52 -67.20 6.47 -0.78
CA ARG A 52 -68.55 6.15 -1.26
C ARG A 52 -69.29 7.37 -1.81
N ARG A 53 -69.01 8.56 -1.28
CA ARG A 53 -69.54 9.85 -1.78
C ARG A 53 -68.75 10.44 -2.95
N GLY A 54 -67.67 9.80 -3.39
CA GLY A 54 -66.87 10.24 -4.54
C GLY A 54 -65.97 11.46 -4.27
N MET A 55 -65.58 11.69 -3.02
CA MET A 55 -64.79 12.87 -2.62
C MET A 55 -63.28 12.77 -2.92
N TYR A 56 -62.79 11.62 -3.39
CA TYR A 56 -61.38 11.40 -3.70
C TYR A 56 -61.03 11.92 -5.10
N GLY A 57 -59.94 12.69 -5.21
CA GLY A 57 -59.47 13.34 -6.44
C GLY A 57 -58.30 12.63 -7.13
N SER A 58 -57.87 13.18 -8.27
CA SER A 58 -56.70 12.69 -9.02
C SER A 58 -55.37 13.03 -8.31
N THR A 59 -54.34 12.20 -8.52
CA THR A 59 -52.98 12.48 -8.05
C THR A 59 -52.13 13.29 -9.04
N GLU A 60 -52.61 13.60 -10.24
CA GLU A 60 -51.78 14.18 -11.33
C GLU A 60 -51.03 15.48 -10.96
N ASN A 61 -51.63 16.34 -10.15
CA ASN A 61 -51.09 17.66 -9.80
C ASN A 61 -50.91 17.89 -8.30
N LEU A 62 -50.78 16.81 -7.51
CA LEU A 62 -50.74 16.91 -6.05
C LEU A 62 -49.47 17.61 -5.51
N GLY A 63 -48.38 17.60 -6.29
CA GLY A 63 -47.12 18.26 -5.93
C GLY A 63 -46.37 17.54 -4.80
N ILE A 64 -45.59 18.28 -4.02
CA ILE A 64 -44.74 17.74 -2.95
C ILE A 64 -45.57 17.48 -1.69
N ALA A 65 -45.41 16.31 -1.08
CA ALA A 65 -46.04 15.98 0.19
C ALA A 65 -45.68 16.98 1.29
N LYS A 66 -46.69 17.44 2.02
CA LYS A 66 -46.52 18.28 3.21
C LYS A 66 -46.40 17.42 4.48
N PRO A 67 -45.38 17.66 5.34
CA PRO A 67 -45.27 16.97 6.62
C PRO A 67 -46.48 17.23 7.52
N GLY A 68 -46.90 16.22 8.27
CA GLY A 68 -48.00 16.34 9.24
C GLY A 68 -49.41 16.32 8.65
N ILE A 69 -49.56 16.17 7.32
CA ILE A 69 -50.84 15.97 6.65
C ILE A 69 -51.08 14.47 6.41
N GLN A 70 -52.32 14.02 6.62
CA GLN A 70 -52.75 12.67 6.26
C GLN A 70 -53.21 12.62 4.80
N TYR A 71 -52.60 11.72 4.05
CA TYR A 71 -53.02 11.41 2.67
C TYR A 71 -53.72 10.06 2.67
N TRP A 72 -55.00 10.08 2.34
CA TRP A 72 -55.76 8.85 2.13
C TRP A 72 -55.77 8.52 0.65
N PHE A 73 -55.29 7.34 0.29
CA PHE A 73 -55.36 6.82 -1.07
C PHE A 73 -56.46 5.76 -1.15
N GLU A 74 -57.41 5.96 -2.05
CA GLU A 74 -58.39 4.95 -2.46
C GLU A 74 -57.86 4.27 -3.73
N ILE A 75 -57.73 2.95 -3.69
CA ILE A 75 -57.31 2.14 -4.81
C ILE A 75 -58.43 1.18 -5.14
N ASP A 76 -58.96 1.27 -6.35
CA ASP A 76 -60.04 0.44 -6.82
C ASP A 76 -59.51 -0.63 -7.78
N LEU A 77 -59.75 -1.90 -7.45
CA LEU A 77 -59.27 -3.04 -8.21
C LEU A 77 -60.30 -3.58 -9.21
N ARG A 78 -61.47 -2.94 -9.37
CA ARG A 78 -62.51 -3.37 -10.32
C ARG A 78 -61.98 -3.56 -11.74
N ASP A 79 -61.16 -2.64 -12.22
CA ASP A 79 -60.56 -2.71 -13.57
C ASP A 79 -59.53 -3.84 -13.72
N GLN A 80 -59.09 -4.43 -12.60
CA GLN A 80 -58.16 -5.54 -12.55
C GLN A 80 -58.83 -6.85 -12.11
N HIS A 81 -60.17 -6.90 -12.10
CA HIS A 81 -60.93 -8.07 -11.65
C HIS A 81 -60.50 -9.37 -12.36
N SER A 82 -60.27 -9.33 -13.67
CA SER A 82 -59.83 -10.51 -14.46
C SER A 82 -58.47 -11.08 -14.03
N LYS A 83 -57.61 -10.28 -13.40
CA LYS A 83 -56.30 -10.71 -12.88
C LYS A 83 -56.36 -11.17 -11.43
N ILE A 84 -57.43 -10.81 -10.72
CA ILE A 84 -57.64 -11.17 -9.32
C ILE A 84 -58.56 -12.39 -9.22
N SER A 85 -59.49 -12.54 -10.17
CA SER A 85 -60.43 -13.66 -10.27
C SER A 85 -59.66 -14.97 -10.42
N GLY A 86 -59.76 -15.84 -9.41
CA GLY A 86 -59.07 -17.13 -9.35
C GLY A 86 -57.96 -17.24 -8.29
N HIS A 87 -57.64 -16.14 -7.60
CA HIS A 87 -56.66 -16.14 -6.51
C HIS A 87 -57.30 -15.77 -5.16
N ASP A 88 -56.93 -16.47 -4.10
CA ASP A 88 -57.41 -16.19 -2.73
C ASP A 88 -56.70 -14.98 -2.08
N SER A 89 -55.53 -14.61 -2.61
CA SER A 89 -54.70 -13.52 -2.12
C SER A 89 -53.95 -12.80 -3.24
N ILE A 90 -53.54 -11.56 -2.93
CA ILE A 90 -52.67 -10.73 -3.76
C ILE A 90 -51.53 -10.18 -2.92
N TYR A 91 -50.44 -9.78 -3.57
CA TYR A 91 -49.29 -9.17 -2.93
C TYR A 91 -49.25 -7.68 -3.29
N PHE A 92 -49.52 -6.81 -2.32
CA PHE A 92 -49.59 -5.37 -2.52
C PHE A 92 -48.26 -4.69 -2.22
N TYR A 93 -47.81 -3.79 -3.08
CA TYR A 93 -46.54 -3.07 -2.99
C TYR A 93 -46.78 -1.58 -2.70
N PRO A 94 -46.70 -1.14 -1.42
CA PRO A 94 -46.95 0.24 -1.01
C PRO A 94 -45.75 1.17 -1.29
N TYR A 95 -45.28 1.23 -2.54
CA TYR A 95 -44.07 1.97 -2.90
C TYR A 95 -44.14 3.44 -2.51
N GLY A 96 -43.04 3.96 -1.96
CA GLY A 96 -42.85 5.38 -1.66
C GLY A 96 -43.84 5.96 -0.64
N VAL A 97 -44.33 5.15 0.30
CA VAL A 97 -45.03 5.61 1.50
C VAL A 97 -44.07 5.50 2.68
N GLU A 98 -43.97 6.51 3.54
CA GLU A 98 -42.99 6.53 4.64
C GLU A 98 -43.50 5.85 5.90
N LYS A 99 -44.67 6.29 6.38
CA LYS A 99 -45.40 5.73 7.51
C LYS A 99 -46.87 5.66 7.13
N GLY A 100 -47.58 4.61 7.52
CA GLY A 100 -48.96 4.47 7.09
C GLY A 100 -49.67 3.23 7.60
N ALA A 101 -50.87 3.01 7.10
CA ALA A 101 -51.61 1.78 7.33
C ALA A 101 -52.37 1.39 6.06
N VAL A 102 -52.33 0.10 5.71
CA VAL A 102 -53.25 -0.47 4.73
C VAL A 102 -54.45 -0.99 5.49
N TYR A 103 -55.65 -0.59 5.10
CA TYR A 103 -56.86 -1.05 5.77
C TYR A 103 -57.49 -2.20 5.01
N ILE A 104 -57.90 -3.20 5.78
CA ILE A 104 -58.59 -4.40 5.31
C ILE A 104 -59.90 -4.57 6.07
N ASP A 105 -60.87 -5.25 5.47
CA ASP A 105 -62.12 -5.65 6.11
C ASP A 105 -62.01 -7.10 6.58
N ARG A 106 -62.09 -7.34 7.89
CA ARG A 106 -62.22 -8.71 8.43
C ARG A 106 -63.57 -8.85 9.13
N ASN A 107 -64.48 -9.58 8.49
CA ASN A 107 -65.81 -9.87 9.02
C ASN A 107 -66.63 -8.61 9.37
N GLY A 108 -66.53 -7.55 8.57
CA GLY A 108 -67.23 -6.29 8.77
C GLY A 108 -66.51 -5.30 9.69
N VAL A 109 -65.27 -5.62 10.12
CA VAL A 109 -64.44 -4.75 10.96
C VAL A 109 -63.23 -4.29 10.16
N LEU A 110 -63.08 -2.97 10.01
CA LEU A 110 -61.95 -2.36 9.31
C LEU A 110 -60.71 -2.33 10.22
N LEU A 111 -59.68 -3.07 9.85
CA LEU A 111 -58.45 -3.22 10.63
C LEU A 111 -57.25 -2.61 9.91
N PRO A 112 -56.38 -1.85 10.61
CA PRO A 112 -55.15 -1.33 10.04
C PRO A 112 -54.03 -2.38 10.07
N LEU A 113 -53.42 -2.64 8.92
CA LEU A 113 -52.08 -3.20 8.81
C LEU A 113 -51.09 -2.04 8.88
N VAL A 114 -50.72 -1.64 10.10
CA VAL A 114 -49.81 -0.51 10.33
C VAL A 114 -48.42 -0.86 9.83
N TYR A 115 -47.90 -0.03 8.95
CA TYR A 115 -46.56 -0.20 8.40
C TYR A 115 -45.75 1.10 8.50
N SER A 116 -44.45 0.92 8.64
CA SER A 116 -43.48 2.00 8.58
C SER A 116 -42.34 1.48 7.74
N THR A 117 -41.95 2.21 6.70
CA THR A 117 -40.71 1.90 5.97
C THR A 117 -39.48 1.99 6.88
N LEU A 118 -39.61 2.71 7.99
CA LEU A 118 -38.58 2.89 9.00
C LEU A 118 -38.58 1.70 9.99
N GLU A 119 -39.73 1.33 10.56
CA GLU A 119 -39.81 0.33 11.66
C GLU A 119 -40.21 -1.09 11.21
N GLN A 120 -40.62 -1.28 9.95
CA GLN A 120 -40.81 -2.58 9.26
C GLN A 120 -41.77 -3.62 9.84
N ASN A 121 -42.51 -3.31 10.90
CA ASN A 121 -43.36 -4.29 11.60
C ASN A 121 -44.40 -5.04 10.73
N ALA A 122 -44.79 -4.53 9.55
CA ALA A 122 -45.75 -5.20 8.66
C ALA A 122 -45.29 -5.37 7.20
N LEU A 123 -44.12 -4.83 6.81
CA LEU A 123 -43.63 -4.94 5.43
C LEU A 123 -42.69 -6.14 5.29
N GLN A 124 -43.03 -7.06 4.39
CA GLN A 124 -42.14 -8.16 4.02
C GLN A 124 -41.27 -7.75 2.83
N ARG A 125 -40.09 -8.35 2.71
CA ARG A 125 -39.14 -8.09 1.61
C ARG A 125 -39.00 -9.30 0.72
N THR A 126 -38.64 -9.05 -0.52
CA THR A 126 -38.29 -10.11 -1.46
C THR A 126 -36.80 -10.41 -1.37
N ASN A 127 -36.41 -11.64 -1.72
CA ASN A 127 -35.03 -12.11 -1.50
C ASN A 127 -34.04 -11.53 -2.51
N LEU A 128 -34.52 -11.21 -3.71
CA LEU A 128 -33.66 -10.88 -4.86
C LEU A 128 -33.88 -9.47 -5.40
N GLU A 129 -35.09 -8.92 -5.21
CA GLU A 129 -35.41 -7.56 -5.59
C GLU A 129 -35.71 -6.69 -4.35
N SER A 130 -35.36 -5.40 -4.42
CA SER A 130 -35.50 -4.49 -3.28
C SER A 130 -36.94 -4.07 -2.86
N PRO A 131 -38.07 -4.56 -3.42
CA PRO A 131 -39.40 -4.18 -2.93
C PRO A 131 -39.78 -4.70 -1.56
N PHE A 132 -40.62 -3.88 -0.93
CA PHE A 132 -41.45 -4.26 0.21
C PHE A 132 -42.86 -4.59 -0.26
N TYR A 133 -43.50 -5.57 0.38
CA TYR A 133 -44.85 -6.01 0.07
C TYR A 133 -45.67 -6.37 1.31
N ILE A 134 -46.99 -6.44 1.13
CA ILE A 134 -47.98 -6.88 2.11
C ILE A 134 -48.88 -7.93 1.46
N PRO A 135 -48.97 -9.16 1.99
CA PRO A 135 -49.94 -10.15 1.52
C PRO A 135 -51.36 -9.75 1.97
N LEU A 136 -52.30 -9.66 1.04
CA LEU A 136 -53.70 -9.32 1.28
C LEU A 136 -54.60 -10.45 0.78
N ALA A 137 -55.54 -10.92 1.58
CA ALA A 137 -56.56 -11.85 1.11
C ALA A 137 -57.61 -11.08 0.29
N VAL A 138 -58.07 -11.63 -0.84
CA VAL A 138 -59.04 -10.97 -1.72
C VAL A 138 -60.39 -10.76 -1.01
N LYS A 139 -60.77 -11.70 -0.13
CA LYS A 139 -61.96 -11.57 0.72
C LYS A 139 -61.87 -10.45 1.77
N ASP A 140 -60.65 -10.00 2.09
CA ASP A 140 -60.41 -8.95 3.08
C ASP A 140 -60.40 -7.55 2.44
N LEU A 141 -60.72 -7.43 1.13
CA LEU A 141 -60.83 -6.15 0.43
C LEU A 141 -62.10 -5.40 0.85
N ILE A 142 -61.97 -4.09 1.06
CA ILE A 142 -63.09 -3.23 1.46
C ILE A 142 -64.06 -3.10 0.28
N ASP A 143 -65.36 -3.25 0.55
CA ASP A 143 -66.40 -3.31 -0.49
C ASP A 143 -66.10 -4.39 -1.58
N GLY A 144 -65.31 -5.42 -1.24
CA GLY A 144 -64.91 -6.52 -2.11
C GLY A 144 -63.90 -6.19 -3.21
N THR A 145 -63.52 -4.91 -3.39
CA THR A 145 -62.67 -4.47 -4.52
C THR A 145 -61.69 -3.35 -4.19
N LYS A 146 -61.80 -2.71 -3.02
CA LYS A 146 -61.03 -1.51 -2.70
C LYS A 146 -59.96 -1.76 -1.64
N ILE A 147 -58.85 -1.03 -1.77
CA ILE A 147 -57.80 -0.91 -0.77
C ILE A 147 -57.72 0.56 -0.36
N TYR A 148 -57.75 0.82 0.95
CA TYR A 148 -57.51 2.15 1.49
C TYR A 148 -56.13 2.18 2.14
N VAL A 149 -55.32 3.15 1.74
CA VAL A 149 -53.97 3.37 2.26
C VAL A 149 -53.91 4.73 2.92
N LEU A 150 -53.69 4.75 4.23
CA LEU A 150 -53.31 5.97 4.95
C LEU A 150 -51.80 6.13 4.84
N SER A 151 -51.36 7.31 4.43
CA SER A 151 -49.94 7.67 4.35
C SER A 151 -49.68 8.99 5.06
N GLU A 152 -48.70 8.96 5.95
CA GLU A 152 -48.09 10.12 6.58
C GLU A 152 -46.65 10.24 6.09
N PHE A 153 -46.33 11.41 5.52
CA PHE A 153 -44.98 11.71 5.08
C PHE A 153 -44.25 12.46 6.19
N LEU A 154 -43.15 11.89 6.65
CA LEU A 154 -42.28 12.44 7.67
C LEU A 154 -41.32 13.49 7.05
N ARG A 155 -41.13 13.43 5.73
CA ARG A 155 -40.28 14.36 4.96
C ARG A 155 -41.06 15.10 3.88
N ALA A 156 -40.73 16.38 3.68
CA ALA A 156 -41.27 17.23 2.61
C ALA A 156 -40.56 17.00 1.27
N THR A 157 -40.38 15.74 0.87
CA THR A 157 -39.57 15.36 -0.30
C THR A 157 -40.27 14.52 -1.37
N PRO A 158 -41.22 13.61 -1.06
CA PRO A 158 -41.84 12.82 -2.12
C PRO A 158 -42.80 13.67 -2.93
N ASN A 159 -42.59 13.70 -4.25
CA ASN A 159 -43.58 14.21 -5.19
C ASN A 159 -44.71 13.18 -5.30
N LEU A 160 -45.92 13.58 -4.95
CA LEU A 160 -47.13 12.77 -5.01
C LEU A 160 -47.85 12.90 -6.36
N SER A 161 -47.33 13.75 -7.25
CA SER A 161 -47.83 13.88 -8.62
C SER A 161 -47.68 12.54 -9.35
N ASN A 162 -48.77 12.03 -9.92
CA ASN A 162 -48.81 10.71 -10.58
C ASN A 162 -48.38 9.55 -9.68
N LYS A 163 -48.66 9.64 -8.37
CA LYS A 163 -48.37 8.55 -7.43
C LYS A 163 -49.02 7.26 -7.93
N THR A 164 -48.24 6.18 -8.01
CA THR A 164 -48.74 4.84 -8.32
C THR A 164 -48.40 3.85 -7.21
N PHE A 165 -49.26 2.85 -7.07
CA PHE A 165 -48.99 1.63 -6.30
C PHE A 165 -48.89 0.46 -7.26
N ALA A 166 -48.62 -0.74 -6.74
CA ALA A 166 -48.74 -1.94 -7.56
C ALA A 166 -49.20 -3.13 -6.75
N PHE A 167 -49.69 -4.17 -7.42
CA PHE A 167 -49.89 -5.49 -6.85
C PHE A 167 -49.41 -6.57 -7.81
N SER A 168 -49.25 -7.79 -7.31
CA SER A 168 -49.00 -8.98 -8.12
C SER A 168 -49.84 -10.16 -7.66
N THR A 169 -50.07 -11.11 -8.56
CA THR A 169 -50.62 -12.44 -8.24
C THR A 169 -49.63 -13.26 -7.40
N PRO A 170 -50.04 -14.35 -6.75
CA PRO A 170 -49.13 -15.26 -6.06
C PRO A 170 -48.05 -15.87 -6.95
N GLU A 171 -48.40 -16.24 -8.19
CA GLU A 171 -47.46 -16.79 -9.16
C GLU A 171 -46.42 -15.74 -9.56
N ASP A 172 -46.86 -14.51 -9.85
CA ASP A 172 -45.98 -13.41 -10.20
C ASP A 172 -45.10 -12.98 -9.01
N HIS A 173 -45.66 -13.00 -7.79
CA HIS A 173 -44.89 -12.73 -6.57
C HIS A 173 -43.84 -13.81 -6.33
N HIS A 174 -44.18 -15.08 -6.52
CA HIS A 174 -43.24 -16.18 -6.42
C HIS A 174 -42.11 -16.03 -7.43
N LEU A 175 -42.42 -15.64 -8.67
CA LEU A 175 -41.41 -15.34 -9.67
C LEU A 175 -40.49 -14.20 -9.23
N PHE A 176 -41.06 -13.13 -8.70
CA PHE A 176 -40.34 -11.95 -8.24
C PHE A 176 -39.45 -12.20 -7.01
N SER A 177 -39.91 -13.02 -6.08
CA SER A 177 -39.17 -13.34 -4.85
C SER A 177 -38.06 -14.36 -5.07
N ASN A 178 -38.15 -15.17 -6.13
CA ASN A 178 -37.24 -16.29 -6.38
C ASN A 178 -36.41 -16.16 -7.67
N TYR A 179 -36.65 -15.17 -8.53
CA TYR A 179 -35.86 -14.96 -9.76
C TYR A 179 -35.53 -13.49 -9.99
N ILE A 180 -34.50 -13.24 -10.80
CA ILE A 180 -34.06 -11.89 -11.19
C ILE A 180 -34.38 -11.66 -12.68
N PRO A 181 -35.02 -10.53 -13.04
CA PRO A 181 -35.24 -10.17 -14.43
C PRO A 181 -33.92 -10.05 -15.19
N ILE A 182 -33.83 -10.60 -16.41
CA ILE A 182 -32.60 -10.59 -17.22
C ILE A 182 -31.99 -9.17 -17.39
N LYS A 183 -32.83 -8.12 -17.42
CA LYS A 183 -32.39 -6.72 -17.51
C LYS A 183 -31.75 -6.25 -16.20
N SER A 184 -32.37 -6.56 -15.06
CA SER A 184 -31.82 -6.28 -13.72
C SER A 184 -30.55 -7.10 -13.48
N PHE A 185 -30.53 -8.36 -13.91
CA PHE A 185 -29.35 -9.22 -13.86
C PHE A 185 -28.17 -8.60 -14.62
N LYS A 186 -28.36 -8.11 -15.86
CA LYS A 186 -27.29 -7.47 -16.64
C LYS A 186 -26.65 -6.26 -15.92
N SER A 187 -27.45 -5.41 -15.28
CA SER A 187 -26.94 -4.28 -14.48
C SER A 187 -26.21 -4.77 -13.23
N GLN A 188 -26.79 -5.74 -12.50
CA GLN A 188 -26.20 -6.29 -11.28
C GLN A 188 -24.91 -7.07 -11.55
N VAL A 189 -24.76 -7.77 -12.68
CA VAL A 189 -23.54 -8.52 -13.04
C VAL A 189 -22.30 -7.61 -13.05
N LEU A 190 -22.42 -6.37 -13.54
CA LEU A 190 -21.30 -5.41 -13.51
C LEU A 190 -20.89 -5.08 -12.08
N ALA A 191 -21.88 -4.87 -11.20
CA ALA A 191 -21.64 -4.60 -9.78
C ALA A 191 -21.03 -5.80 -9.05
N PHE A 192 -21.54 -7.01 -9.27
CA PHE A 192 -20.98 -8.25 -8.70
C PHE A 192 -19.55 -8.50 -9.18
N PHE A 193 -19.28 -8.30 -10.47
CA PHE A 193 -17.93 -8.41 -11.02
C PHE A 193 -16.99 -7.40 -10.34
N PHE A 194 -17.39 -6.13 -10.26
CA PHE A 194 -16.61 -5.11 -9.57
C PHE A 194 -16.37 -5.46 -8.10
N LEU A 195 -17.40 -5.86 -7.36
CA LEU A 195 -17.29 -6.24 -5.94
C LEU A 195 -16.36 -7.44 -5.74
N GLY A 196 -16.40 -8.40 -6.65
CA GLY A 196 -15.47 -9.53 -6.69
C GLY A 196 -14.03 -9.08 -6.84
N VAL A 197 -13.76 -8.24 -7.85
CA VAL A 197 -12.41 -7.68 -8.09
C VAL A 197 -11.95 -6.82 -6.91
N ALA A 198 -12.81 -5.96 -6.37
CA ALA A 198 -12.52 -5.12 -5.21
C ALA A 198 -12.20 -5.96 -3.97
N SER A 199 -12.90 -7.07 -3.74
CA SER A 199 -12.62 -8.02 -2.65
C SER A 199 -11.23 -8.63 -2.77
N VAL A 200 -10.86 -9.10 -3.98
CA VAL A 200 -9.54 -9.66 -4.24
C VAL A 200 -8.45 -8.61 -4.06
N LEU A 201 -8.66 -7.39 -4.59
CA LEU A 201 -7.73 -6.28 -4.42
C LEU A 201 -7.58 -5.88 -2.96
N MET A 202 -8.66 -5.87 -2.18
CA MET A 202 -8.63 -5.58 -0.75
C MET A 202 -7.74 -6.60 -0.01
N VAL A 203 -7.99 -7.89 -0.18
CA VAL A 203 -7.20 -8.96 0.46
C VAL A 203 -5.74 -8.89 0.01
N PHE A 204 -5.49 -8.68 -1.28
CA PHE A 204 -4.14 -8.53 -1.82
C PHE A 204 -3.38 -7.36 -1.17
N ASN A 205 -4.04 -6.20 -1.00
CA ASN A 205 -3.43 -5.06 -0.33
C ASN A 205 -3.20 -5.29 1.16
N LEU A 206 -4.06 -6.04 1.85
CA LEU A 206 -3.80 -6.46 3.23
C LEU A 206 -2.56 -7.37 3.33
N ILE A 207 -2.39 -8.33 2.40
CA ILE A 207 -1.18 -9.16 2.32
C ILE A 207 0.06 -8.29 2.08
N LEU A 208 -0.02 -7.33 1.15
CA LEU A 208 1.08 -6.39 0.90
C LEU A 208 1.40 -5.54 2.14
N PHE A 209 0.39 -5.12 2.91
CA PHE A 209 0.60 -4.40 4.17
C PHE A 209 1.36 -5.25 5.18
N PHE A 210 0.99 -6.51 5.40
CA PHE A 210 1.70 -7.37 6.36
C PHE A 210 3.14 -7.67 5.93
N ASN A 211 3.40 -7.77 4.62
CA ASN A 211 4.73 -8.04 4.09
C ASN A 211 5.63 -6.80 4.07
N MET A 212 5.12 -5.65 3.61
CA MET A 212 5.90 -4.43 3.38
C MET A 212 5.85 -3.46 4.56
N LYS A 213 4.83 -3.55 5.43
CA LYS A 213 4.55 -2.63 6.55
C LYS A 213 4.31 -1.17 6.15
N GLU A 214 4.00 -0.93 4.88
CA GLU A 214 3.71 0.40 4.34
C GLU A 214 2.23 0.77 4.45
N ARG A 215 1.93 1.93 5.05
CA ARG A 215 0.56 2.30 5.43
C ARG A 215 -0.38 2.53 4.25
N GLN A 216 0.13 2.87 3.07
CA GLN A 216 -0.68 3.08 1.87
C GLN A 216 -1.52 1.84 1.50
N TYR A 217 -1.00 0.63 1.74
CA TYR A 217 -1.70 -0.61 1.40
C TYR A 217 -2.90 -0.87 2.33
N ILE A 218 -2.76 -0.64 3.64
CA ILE A 218 -3.89 -0.79 4.56
C ILE A 218 -4.97 0.28 4.32
N TYR A 219 -4.58 1.52 4.00
CA TYR A 219 -5.56 2.55 3.68
C TYR A 219 -6.32 2.26 2.38
N TYR A 220 -5.63 1.76 1.35
CA TYR A 220 -6.30 1.34 0.12
C TYR A 220 -7.19 0.11 0.32
N GLY A 221 -6.75 -0.87 1.13
CA GLY A 221 -7.57 -2.01 1.51
C GLY A 221 -8.84 -1.57 2.26
N LEU A 222 -8.73 -0.67 3.24
CA LEU A 222 -9.88 -0.14 3.97
C LEU A 222 -10.80 0.69 3.06
N PHE A 223 -10.25 1.47 2.13
CA PHE A 223 -11.03 2.17 1.11
C PHE A 223 -11.90 1.21 0.28
N LEU A 224 -11.30 0.12 -0.22
CA LEU A 224 -12.02 -0.92 -0.97
C LEU A 224 -13.06 -1.66 -0.10
N LEU A 225 -12.76 -1.91 1.17
CA LEU A 225 -13.70 -2.51 2.12
C LEU A 225 -14.96 -1.64 2.28
N PHE A 226 -14.79 -0.33 2.49
CA PHE A 226 -15.94 0.55 2.67
C PHE A 226 -16.71 0.78 1.37
N GLN A 227 -16.06 0.75 0.20
CA GLN A 227 -16.74 0.68 -1.08
C GLN A 227 -17.61 -0.58 -1.17
N LEU A 228 -17.07 -1.75 -0.81
CA LEU A 228 -17.78 -3.01 -0.84
C LEU A 228 -19.02 -2.99 0.07
N ILE A 229 -18.89 -2.46 1.30
CA ILE A 229 -20.02 -2.27 2.22
C ILE A 229 -21.07 -1.32 1.60
N TYR A 230 -20.64 -0.19 1.05
CA TYR A 230 -21.55 0.80 0.48
C TYR A 230 -22.33 0.27 -0.73
N TYR A 231 -21.65 -0.40 -1.66
CA TYR A 231 -22.24 -0.94 -2.88
C TYR A 231 -23.02 -2.24 -2.67
N SER A 232 -22.93 -2.87 -1.48
CA SER A 232 -23.81 -4.00 -1.13
C SER A 232 -25.30 -3.67 -1.28
N ARG A 233 -25.66 -2.38 -1.21
CA ARG A 233 -27.02 -1.86 -1.45
C ARG A 233 -27.61 -2.16 -2.82
N ILE A 234 -26.79 -2.53 -3.81
CA ILE A 234 -27.22 -2.81 -5.18
C ILE A 234 -28.06 -4.09 -5.24
N SER A 235 -27.79 -5.04 -4.34
CA SER A 235 -28.48 -6.32 -4.31
C SER A 235 -28.86 -6.67 -2.88
N PRO A 236 -30.14 -6.98 -2.58
CA PRO A 236 -30.56 -7.51 -1.29
C PRO A 236 -29.71 -8.71 -0.85
N TYR A 237 -29.33 -9.57 -1.80
CA TYR A 237 -28.51 -10.75 -1.55
C TYR A 237 -27.07 -10.42 -1.12
N LEU A 238 -26.50 -9.31 -1.59
CA LEU A 238 -25.21 -8.84 -1.09
C LEU A 238 -25.37 -8.15 0.28
N ALA A 239 -26.43 -7.36 0.41
CA ALA A 239 -26.73 -6.62 1.61
C ALA A 239 -26.95 -7.53 2.83
N THR A 240 -27.51 -8.73 2.67
CA THR A 240 -27.73 -9.68 3.78
C THR A 240 -26.43 -10.02 4.52
N ASN A 241 -25.31 -10.14 3.80
CA ASN A 241 -23.98 -10.33 4.41
C ASN A 241 -23.54 -9.17 5.32
N PHE A 242 -24.20 -8.01 5.22
CA PHE A 242 -23.95 -6.80 6.00
C PHE A 242 -25.13 -6.45 6.92
N GLY A 243 -25.99 -7.42 7.24
CA GLY A 243 -27.09 -7.22 8.18
C GLY A 243 -28.29 -6.49 7.59
N TYR A 244 -28.60 -6.70 6.30
CA TYR A 244 -29.77 -6.13 5.62
C TYR A 244 -31.10 -6.40 6.35
N GLU A 245 -31.19 -7.52 7.06
CA GLU A 245 -32.34 -7.88 7.90
C GLU A 245 -32.66 -6.81 8.95
N HIS A 246 -31.63 -6.09 9.43
CA HIS A 246 -31.77 -4.98 10.36
C HIS A 246 -31.65 -3.64 9.61
N SER A 247 -32.77 -3.14 9.10
CA SER A 247 -32.78 -1.98 8.20
C SER A 247 -32.12 -0.71 8.73
N HIS A 248 -32.38 -0.37 10.00
CA HIS A 248 -31.76 0.79 10.64
C HIS A 248 -30.25 0.64 10.73
N PHE A 249 -29.77 -0.54 11.13
CA PHE A 249 -28.34 -0.83 11.20
C PHE A 249 -27.70 -0.80 9.81
N PHE A 250 -28.31 -1.42 8.82
CA PHE A 250 -27.81 -1.44 7.45
C PHE A 250 -27.77 -0.03 6.84
N PHE A 251 -28.80 0.79 7.08
CA PHE A 251 -28.83 2.20 6.69
C PHE A 251 -27.72 3.01 7.36
N TRP A 252 -27.51 2.82 8.66
CA TRP A 252 -26.41 3.43 9.40
C TRP A 252 -25.05 3.01 8.83
N LEU A 253 -24.82 1.70 8.69
CA LEU A 253 -23.57 1.12 8.23
C LEU A 253 -23.19 1.62 6.83
N THR A 254 -24.14 1.63 5.91
CA THR A 254 -23.91 2.11 4.54
C THR A 254 -23.69 3.62 4.48
N THR A 255 -24.33 4.40 5.34
CA THR A 255 -24.08 5.85 5.44
C THR A 255 -22.71 6.15 6.04
N VAL A 256 -22.32 5.43 7.09
CA VAL A 256 -20.97 5.48 7.69
C VAL A 256 -19.91 5.09 6.67
N ALA A 257 -20.13 4.00 5.92
CA ALA A 257 -19.24 3.55 4.88
C ALA A 257 -18.99 4.64 3.83
N GLN A 258 -20.03 5.37 3.41
CA GLN A 258 -19.88 6.48 2.46
C GLN A 258 -18.89 7.56 2.93
N VAL A 259 -18.91 7.92 4.22
CA VAL A 259 -17.98 8.91 4.78
C VAL A 259 -16.58 8.29 4.95
N CYS A 260 -16.50 7.03 5.40
CA CYS A 260 -15.24 6.31 5.53
C CYS A 260 -14.50 6.16 4.19
N ILE A 261 -15.19 5.94 3.08
CA ILE A 261 -14.59 5.92 1.73
C ILE A 261 -13.76 7.19 1.50
N ASN A 262 -14.33 8.37 1.80
CA ASN A 262 -13.62 9.65 1.64
C ASN A 262 -12.41 9.77 2.58
N ILE A 263 -12.53 9.33 3.84
CA ILE A 263 -11.42 9.37 4.81
C ILE A 263 -10.25 8.50 4.34
N PHE A 264 -10.53 7.24 3.99
CA PHE A 264 -9.48 6.29 3.58
C PHE A 264 -8.89 6.62 2.22
N TYR A 265 -9.67 7.23 1.32
CA TYR A 265 -9.17 7.80 0.07
C TYR A 265 -8.10 8.88 0.32
N LEU A 266 -8.38 9.83 1.22
CA LEU A 266 -7.43 10.88 1.58
C LEU A 266 -6.19 10.34 2.28
N LEU A 267 -6.37 9.37 3.19
CA LEU A 267 -5.25 8.70 3.87
C LEU A 267 -4.37 7.92 2.89
N PHE A 268 -4.99 7.25 1.92
CA PHE A 268 -4.29 6.56 0.84
C PHE A 268 -3.45 7.54 0.03
N ILE A 269 -4.05 8.58 -0.56
CA ILE A 269 -3.33 9.56 -1.40
C ILE A 269 -2.19 10.23 -0.63
N ARG A 270 -2.45 10.59 0.64
CA ARG A 270 -1.45 11.23 1.52
C ARG A 270 -0.17 10.41 1.65
N HIS A 271 -0.27 9.09 1.77
CA HIS A 271 0.89 8.20 1.87
C HIS A 271 1.39 7.73 0.50
N PHE A 272 0.49 7.53 -0.47
CA PHE A 272 0.84 7.11 -1.81
C PHE A 272 1.75 8.13 -2.52
N LEU A 273 1.43 9.42 -2.40
CA LEU A 273 2.23 10.53 -2.94
C LEU A 273 3.23 11.11 -1.93
N GLU A 274 3.37 10.55 -0.72
CA GLU A 274 4.28 11.07 0.30
C GLU A 274 4.11 12.59 0.52
N ILE A 275 2.84 13.03 0.56
CA ILE A 275 2.46 14.45 0.68
C ILE A 275 3.14 15.16 1.86
N PRO A 276 3.34 14.55 3.04
CA PRO A 276 4.05 15.21 4.13
C PRO A 276 5.48 15.64 3.78
N LEU A 277 6.16 14.87 2.90
CA LEU A 277 7.53 15.13 2.46
C LEU A 277 7.55 16.20 1.36
N HIS A 278 6.70 16.05 0.35
CA HIS A 278 6.75 16.91 -0.85
C HIS A 278 5.89 18.18 -0.76
N LEU A 279 4.78 18.16 -0.02
CA LEU A 279 3.78 19.23 0.01
C LEU A 279 3.24 19.48 1.44
N PRO A 280 4.07 19.92 2.41
CA PRO A 280 3.69 20.01 3.84
C PRO A 280 2.56 21.01 4.13
N LYS A 281 2.41 22.07 3.32
CA LYS A 281 1.27 23.00 3.45
C LYS A 281 -0.06 22.33 3.07
N PHE A 282 -0.04 21.52 2.00
CA PHE A 282 -1.22 20.78 1.55
C PHE A 282 -1.55 19.63 2.53
N ASP A 283 -0.55 18.98 3.12
CA ASP A 283 -0.75 17.96 4.16
C ASP A 283 -1.59 18.47 5.34
N ARG A 284 -1.38 19.72 5.77
CA ARG A 284 -2.17 20.33 6.85
C ARG A 284 -3.65 20.43 6.48
N ILE A 285 -3.96 20.85 5.25
CA ILE A 285 -5.34 20.95 4.75
C ILE A 285 -5.97 19.55 4.70
N VAL A 286 -5.27 18.56 4.14
CA VAL A 286 -5.75 17.17 4.05
C VAL A 286 -6.05 16.61 5.45
N LYS A 287 -5.18 16.85 6.44
CA LYS A 287 -5.41 16.45 7.84
C LYS A 287 -6.63 17.13 8.44
N SER A 288 -6.79 18.44 8.25
CA SER A 288 -7.97 19.17 8.72
C SER A 288 -9.27 18.60 8.14
N ILE A 289 -9.27 18.22 6.86
CA ILE A 289 -10.43 17.61 6.22
C ILE A 289 -10.69 16.20 6.77
N ILE A 290 -9.66 15.40 7.01
CA ILE A 290 -9.83 14.08 7.64
C ILE A 290 -10.47 14.23 9.02
N VAL A 291 -9.99 15.17 9.85
CA VAL A 291 -10.58 15.44 11.17
C VAL A 291 -12.03 15.90 11.04
N LEU A 292 -12.31 16.83 10.11
CA LEU A 292 -13.66 17.31 9.83
C LEU A 292 -14.60 16.14 9.45
N LEU A 293 -14.16 15.24 8.58
CA LEU A 293 -14.92 14.06 8.17
C LEU A 293 -15.12 13.06 9.32
N SER A 294 -14.12 12.88 10.19
CA SER A 294 -14.26 12.03 11.38
C SER A 294 -15.26 12.62 12.38
N THR A 295 -15.25 13.93 12.59
CA THR A 295 -16.27 14.60 13.42
C THR A 295 -17.65 14.52 12.77
N PHE A 296 -17.74 14.74 11.45
CA PHE A 296 -18.98 14.59 10.69
C PHE A 296 -19.54 13.16 10.80
N LEU A 297 -18.69 12.14 10.78
CA LEU A 297 -19.08 10.74 10.96
C LEU A 297 -19.75 10.48 12.32
N LEU A 298 -19.21 11.08 13.39
CA LEU A 298 -19.81 10.96 14.72
C LEU A 298 -21.17 11.66 14.79
N VAL A 299 -21.26 12.88 14.24
CA VAL A 299 -22.51 13.65 14.19
C VAL A 299 -23.58 12.92 13.39
N ILE A 300 -23.24 12.42 12.19
CA ILE A 300 -24.20 11.72 11.34
C ILE A 300 -24.65 10.40 11.98
N SER A 301 -23.75 9.69 12.67
CA SER A 301 -24.09 8.48 13.41
C SER A 301 -25.09 8.78 14.54
N LEU A 302 -24.86 9.85 15.30
CA LEU A 302 -25.77 10.27 16.36
C LEU A 302 -27.15 10.67 15.82
N ILE A 303 -27.19 11.41 14.69
CA ILE A 303 -28.45 11.78 14.04
C ILE A 303 -29.21 10.53 13.58
N ILE A 304 -28.53 9.54 13.00
CA ILE A 304 -29.17 8.31 12.54
C ILE A 304 -29.69 7.47 13.71
N VAL A 305 -28.97 7.40 14.83
CA VAL A 305 -29.42 6.66 16.02
C VAL A 305 -30.63 7.32 16.67
N THR A 306 -30.69 8.65 16.71
CA THR A 306 -31.77 9.40 17.37
C THR A 306 -33.01 9.57 16.48
N ASN A 307 -32.81 9.85 15.20
CA ASN A 307 -33.88 10.02 14.22
C ASN A 307 -33.42 9.47 12.86
N PRO A 308 -33.48 8.14 12.69
CA PRO A 308 -33.07 7.51 11.44
C PRO A 308 -33.89 8.08 10.29
N TYR A 309 -33.23 8.28 9.14
CA TYR A 309 -33.83 8.79 7.90
C TYR A 309 -34.33 10.25 7.92
N SER A 310 -33.93 11.07 8.91
CA SER A 310 -34.27 12.49 8.94
C SER A 310 -33.88 13.26 7.66
N SER A 311 -34.67 14.25 7.27
CA SER A 311 -34.35 15.14 6.15
C SER A 311 -33.05 15.92 6.36
N LEU A 312 -32.72 16.21 7.62
CA LEU A 312 -31.44 16.81 8.02
C LEU A 312 -30.26 15.89 7.66
N GLN A 313 -30.34 14.60 7.99
CA GLN A 313 -29.31 13.62 7.64
C GLN A 313 -29.07 13.56 6.13
N ALA A 314 -30.14 13.47 5.34
CA ALA A 314 -30.03 13.43 3.87
C ALA A 314 -29.40 14.72 3.32
N SER A 315 -29.82 15.87 3.85
CA SER A 315 -29.29 17.19 3.45
C SER A 315 -27.80 17.33 3.79
N LEU A 316 -27.39 16.92 4.98
CA LEU A 316 -25.99 16.92 5.41
C LEU A 316 -25.12 16.02 4.53
N MET A 317 -25.61 14.82 4.17
CA MET A 317 -24.91 13.93 3.26
C MET A 317 -24.74 14.53 1.85
N ASN A 318 -25.76 15.24 1.33
CA ASN A 318 -25.63 15.93 0.05
C ASN A 318 -24.63 17.10 0.12
N TRP A 319 -24.66 17.89 1.19
CA TRP A 319 -23.66 18.93 1.44
C TRP A 319 -22.24 18.35 1.50
N GLN A 320 -22.07 17.23 2.19
CA GLN A 320 -20.79 16.53 2.28
C GLN A 320 -20.30 16.08 0.89
N ARG A 321 -21.18 15.56 0.03
CA ARG A 321 -20.84 15.18 -1.36
C ARG A 321 -20.36 16.37 -2.18
N TYR A 322 -21.08 17.49 -2.15
CA TYR A 322 -20.68 18.70 -2.88
C TYR A 322 -19.36 19.27 -2.36
N PHE A 323 -19.17 19.30 -1.04
CA PHE A 323 -17.92 19.71 -0.43
C PHE A 323 -16.75 18.84 -0.90
N MET A 324 -16.90 17.51 -0.84
CA MET A 324 -15.85 16.58 -1.26
C MET A 324 -15.57 16.65 -2.75
N ALA A 325 -16.59 16.78 -3.61
CA ALA A 325 -16.40 16.93 -5.05
C ALA A 325 -15.63 18.23 -5.37
N THR A 326 -16.00 19.33 -4.72
CA THR A 326 -15.30 20.62 -4.87
C THR A 326 -13.84 20.51 -4.42
N PHE A 327 -13.61 19.92 -3.25
CA PHE A 327 -12.27 19.70 -2.73
C PHE A 327 -11.43 18.79 -3.67
N ALA A 328 -12.04 17.74 -4.22
CA ALA A 328 -11.40 16.83 -5.15
C ALA A 328 -10.93 17.55 -6.43
N PHE A 329 -11.78 18.35 -7.08
CA PHE A 329 -11.40 19.08 -8.29
C PHE A 329 -10.36 20.18 -8.03
N VAL A 330 -10.50 20.95 -6.95
CA VAL A 330 -9.50 21.95 -6.55
C VAL A 330 -8.17 21.28 -6.21
N GLY A 331 -8.22 20.17 -5.49
CA GLY A 331 -7.05 19.36 -5.14
C GLY A 331 -6.34 18.81 -6.37
N VAL A 332 -7.07 18.29 -7.36
CA VAL A 332 -6.52 17.85 -8.65
C VAL A 332 -5.80 18.99 -9.37
N GLY A 333 -6.43 20.16 -9.49
CA GLY A 333 -5.80 21.32 -10.14
C GLY A 333 -4.53 21.78 -9.43
N TYR A 334 -4.53 21.75 -8.10
CA TYR A 334 -3.35 22.06 -7.29
C TYR A 334 -2.23 21.02 -7.47
N LEU A 335 -2.56 19.72 -7.37
CA LEU A 335 -1.60 18.63 -7.51
C LEU A 335 -0.97 18.61 -8.91
N TRP A 336 -1.76 18.85 -9.97
CA TRP A 336 -1.27 18.97 -11.34
C TRP A 336 -0.19 20.06 -11.47
N LYS A 337 -0.40 21.20 -10.81
CA LYS A 337 0.49 22.36 -10.91
C LYS A 337 1.78 22.21 -10.09
N VAL A 338 1.69 21.61 -8.90
CA VAL A 338 2.77 21.68 -7.90
C VAL A 338 3.55 20.36 -7.77
N TYR A 339 2.90 19.21 -7.91
CA TYR A 339 3.55 17.91 -7.72
C TYR A 339 4.27 17.46 -8.99
N ARG A 340 5.57 17.16 -8.90
CA ARG A 340 6.43 16.84 -10.07
C ARG A 340 6.60 15.35 -10.36
N GLY A 341 6.28 14.47 -9.42
CA GLY A 341 6.46 13.02 -9.59
C GLY A 341 5.36 12.36 -10.44
N LYS A 342 5.72 11.30 -11.18
CA LYS A 342 4.79 10.59 -12.09
C LYS A 342 3.61 9.91 -11.39
N LEU A 343 3.73 9.63 -10.09
CA LEU A 343 2.65 9.01 -9.29
C LEU A 343 1.38 9.87 -9.26
N VAL A 344 1.50 11.20 -9.41
CA VAL A 344 0.35 12.12 -9.35
C VAL A 344 -0.67 11.87 -10.46
N TYR A 345 -0.24 11.40 -11.62
CA TYR A 345 -1.14 11.15 -12.75
C TYR A 345 -2.18 10.07 -12.43
N PHE A 346 -1.79 9.04 -11.67
CA PHE A 346 -2.73 8.02 -11.19
C PHE A 346 -3.76 8.62 -10.22
N VAL A 347 -3.31 9.47 -9.29
CA VAL A 347 -4.21 10.15 -8.35
C VAL A 347 -5.18 11.06 -9.07
N ILE A 348 -4.70 11.88 -10.02
CA ILE A 348 -5.53 12.80 -10.79
C ILE A 348 -6.58 12.05 -11.59
N ALA A 349 -6.17 11.04 -12.37
CA ALA A 349 -7.07 10.25 -13.18
C ALA A 349 -8.11 9.51 -12.31
N GLY A 350 -7.68 8.85 -11.24
CA GLY A 350 -8.58 8.16 -10.30
C GLY A 350 -9.57 9.13 -9.64
N THR A 351 -9.10 10.30 -9.18
CA THR A 351 -9.95 11.32 -8.52
C THR A 351 -11.03 11.84 -9.47
N ILE A 352 -10.66 12.17 -10.71
CA ILE A 352 -11.62 12.67 -11.71
C ILE A 352 -12.69 11.63 -11.98
N VAL A 353 -12.29 10.39 -12.24
CA VAL A 353 -13.23 9.31 -12.60
C VAL A 353 -14.16 8.97 -11.44
N PHE A 354 -13.63 8.80 -10.23
CA PHE A 354 -14.43 8.52 -9.03
C PHE A 354 -15.42 9.66 -8.71
N THR A 355 -14.94 10.90 -8.74
CA THR A 355 -15.78 12.08 -8.43
C THR A 355 -16.86 12.29 -9.49
N THR A 356 -16.54 12.08 -10.77
CA THR A 356 -17.51 12.18 -11.86
C THR A 356 -18.59 11.10 -11.73
N GLY A 357 -18.20 9.85 -11.41
CA GLY A 357 -19.16 8.78 -11.14
C GLY A 357 -20.10 9.11 -9.98
N ALA A 358 -19.56 9.65 -8.88
CA ALA A 358 -20.35 10.07 -7.73
C ALA A 358 -21.35 11.20 -8.06
N LEU A 359 -20.92 12.20 -8.84
CA LEU A 359 -21.81 13.29 -9.29
C LEU A 359 -22.89 12.79 -10.25
N MET A 360 -22.54 11.91 -11.20
CA MET A 360 -23.51 11.31 -12.12
C MET A 360 -24.56 10.50 -11.36
N THR A 361 -24.16 9.68 -10.38
CA THR A 361 -25.13 8.98 -9.51
C THR A 361 -26.02 9.95 -8.74
N MET A 362 -25.50 11.09 -8.32
CA MET A 362 -26.29 12.10 -7.61
C MET A 362 -27.35 12.76 -8.49
N PHE A 363 -27.01 13.13 -9.73
CA PHE A 363 -27.92 13.84 -10.64
C PHE A 363 -28.84 12.91 -11.43
N LEU A 364 -28.39 11.71 -11.76
CA LEU A 364 -29.12 10.73 -12.57
C LEU A 364 -29.82 9.67 -11.70
N LEU A 365 -29.62 9.70 -10.38
CA LEU A 365 -30.23 8.79 -9.39
C LEU A 365 -29.97 7.30 -9.67
N ASP A 366 -28.86 6.99 -10.32
CA ASP A 366 -28.47 5.64 -10.71
C ASP A 366 -27.09 5.29 -10.14
N LEU A 367 -27.02 4.22 -9.35
CA LEU A 367 -25.83 3.80 -8.64
C LEU A 367 -24.76 3.19 -9.57
N ASP A 368 -25.15 2.75 -10.77
CA ASP A 368 -24.26 2.12 -11.75
C ASP A 368 -23.13 3.06 -12.20
N TYR A 369 -23.38 4.37 -12.26
CA TYR A 369 -22.35 5.36 -12.59
C TYR A 369 -21.21 5.40 -11.56
N MET A 370 -21.54 5.37 -10.27
CA MET A 370 -20.54 5.38 -9.22
C MET A 370 -19.80 4.04 -9.12
N VAL A 371 -20.47 2.92 -9.35
CA VAL A 371 -19.83 1.59 -9.44
C VAL A 371 -18.82 1.56 -10.58
N THR A 372 -19.22 2.03 -11.76
CA THR A 372 -18.35 2.10 -12.94
C THR A 372 -17.16 3.02 -12.68
N GLY A 373 -17.39 4.20 -12.09
CA GLY A 373 -16.34 5.13 -11.71
C GLY A 373 -15.34 4.51 -10.73
N SER A 374 -15.82 3.83 -9.69
CA SER A 374 -14.98 3.12 -8.72
C SER A 374 -14.21 1.96 -9.32
N ALA A 375 -14.80 1.20 -10.24
CA ALA A 375 -14.11 0.11 -10.94
C ALA A 375 -12.89 0.61 -11.73
N ILE A 376 -13.07 1.70 -12.46
CA ILE A 376 -12.00 2.33 -13.24
C ILE A 376 -10.95 2.93 -12.30
N GLU A 377 -11.37 3.67 -11.27
CA GLU A 377 -10.46 4.27 -10.27
C GLU A 377 -9.62 3.21 -9.55
N SER A 378 -10.25 2.13 -9.09
CA SER A 378 -9.55 1.06 -8.37
C SER A 378 -8.53 0.35 -9.27
N THR A 379 -8.82 0.25 -10.56
CA THR A 379 -7.86 -0.24 -11.57
C THR A 379 -6.67 0.72 -11.70
N ILE A 380 -6.94 2.03 -11.83
CA ILE A 380 -5.89 3.07 -11.92
C ILE A 380 -5.00 3.03 -10.68
N PHE A 381 -5.57 2.89 -9.48
CA PHE A 381 -4.80 2.85 -8.24
C PHE A 381 -4.01 1.56 -8.07
N ALA A 382 -4.55 0.41 -8.50
CA ALA A 382 -3.80 -0.84 -8.55
C ALA A 382 -2.58 -0.73 -9.50
N LEU A 383 -2.73 -0.08 -10.65
CA LEU A 383 -1.62 0.20 -11.57
C LEU A 383 -0.62 1.19 -10.96
N GLY A 384 -1.09 2.22 -10.27
CA GLY A 384 -0.25 3.19 -9.58
C GLY A 384 0.59 2.57 -8.46
N LEU A 385 0.00 1.68 -7.64
CA LEU A 385 0.71 0.90 -6.64
C LEU A 385 1.74 -0.06 -7.27
N SER A 386 1.36 -0.73 -8.35
CA SER A 386 2.29 -1.59 -9.11
C SER A 386 3.49 -0.79 -9.64
N TYR A 387 3.26 0.42 -10.15
CA TYR A 387 4.31 1.32 -10.60
C TYR A 387 5.20 1.79 -9.44
N LYS A 388 4.63 2.11 -8.29
CA LYS A 388 5.39 2.51 -7.08
C LYS A 388 6.29 1.38 -6.60
N ILE A 389 5.76 0.15 -6.49
CA ILE A 389 6.55 -1.04 -6.12
C ILE A 389 7.70 -1.25 -7.09
N LYS A 390 7.44 -1.16 -8.40
CA LYS A 390 8.48 -1.29 -9.42
C LYS A 390 9.57 -0.23 -9.23
N THR A 391 9.22 1.03 -8.99
CA THR A 391 10.16 2.13 -8.80
C THR A 391 11.05 1.91 -7.57
N ILE A 392 10.45 1.55 -6.43
CA ILE A 392 11.19 1.26 -5.19
C ILE A 392 12.14 0.08 -5.39
N SER A 393 11.69 -1.00 -6.05
CA SER A 393 12.55 -2.16 -6.34
C SER A 393 13.72 -1.83 -7.25
N THR A 394 13.54 -0.94 -8.24
CA THR A 394 14.63 -0.51 -9.12
C THR A 394 15.65 0.35 -8.37
N GLU A 395 15.20 1.32 -7.57
CA GLU A 395 16.07 2.18 -6.75
C GLU A 395 16.89 1.35 -5.77
N LYS A 396 16.26 0.38 -5.10
CA LYS A 396 16.96 -0.56 -4.21
C LYS A 396 18.05 -1.35 -4.94
N ARG A 397 17.75 -1.86 -6.14
CA ARG A 397 18.72 -2.63 -6.94
C ARG A 397 19.89 -1.78 -7.43
N GLU A 398 19.63 -0.51 -7.73
CA GLU A 398 20.67 0.45 -8.11
C GLU A 398 21.58 0.79 -6.93
N ALA A 399 21.01 1.05 -5.75
CA ALA A 399 21.78 1.27 -4.52
C ALA A 399 22.63 0.05 -4.14
N GLU A 400 22.09 -1.17 -4.25
CA GLU A 400 22.83 -2.41 -4.04
C GLU A 400 23.99 -2.57 -5.05
N ARG A 401 23.77 -2.16 -6.30
CA ARG A 401 24.82 -2.20 -7.33
C ARG A 401 25.92 -1.18 -7.07
N GLU A 402 25.56 0.05 -6.69
CA GLU A 402 26.52 1.12 -6.39
C GLU A 402 27.38 0.77 -5.16
N THR A 403 26.74 0.25 -4.11
CA THR A 403 27.46 -0.23 -2.92
C THR A 403 28.40 -1.39 -3.26
N PHE A 404 27.97 -2.34 -4.10
CA PHE A 404 28.83 -3.42 -4.59
C PHE A 404 30.03 -2.91 -5.42
N GLN A 405 29.82 -1.95 -6.32
CA GLN A 405 30.90 -1.34 -7.11
C GLN A 405 31.91 -0.59 -6.24
N THR A 406 31.42 0.14 -5.24
CA THR A 406 32.27 0.85 -4.27
C THR A 406 33.15 -0.12 -3.49
N ARG A 407 32.56 -1.23 -3.01
CA ARG A 407 33.29 -2.31 -2.33
C ARG A 407 34.37 -2.95 -3.22
N LEU A 408 34.03 -3.24 -4.48
CA LEU A 408 35.00 -3.76 -5.45
C LEU A 408 36.14 -2.77 -5.73
N GLY A 409 35.85 -1.46 -5.79
CA GLY A 409 36.84 -0.41 -5.95
C GLY A 409 37.82 -0.35 -4.78
N ALA A 410 37.31 -0.40 -3.54
CA ALA A 410 38.13 -0.44 -2.33
C ALA A 410 39.05 -1.67 -2.30
N LEU A 411 38.51 -2.84 -2.68
CA LEU A 411 39.28 -4.09 -2.76
C LEU A 411 40.46 -3.99 -3.75
N ARG A 412 40.21 -3.45 -4.95
CA ARG A 412 41.25 -3.24 -5.98
C ARG A 412 42.34 -2.27 -5.53
N ALA A 413 42.04 -1.33 -4.63
CA ALA A 413 43.01 -0.38 -4.10
C ALA A 413 43.90 -0.98 -3.01
N GLN A 414 43.49 -2.07 -2.35
CA GLN A 414 44.28 -2.73 -1.30
C GLN A 414 45.31 -3.73 -1.85
N ILE A 415 45.01 -4.45 -2.94
CA ILE A 415 45.97 -5.41 -3.54
C ILE A 415 46.85 -4.70 -4.58
N ASN A 416 48.17 -4.68 -4.38
CA ASN A 416 49.13 -4.17 -5.36
C ASN A 416 49.15 -5.09 -6.62
N PRO A 417 48.68 -4.65 -7.80
CA PRO A 417 48.64 -5.49 -9.00
C PRO A 417 50.03 -6.02 -9.39
N HIS A 418 51.07 -5.24 -9.13
CA HIS A 418 52.45 -5.63 -9.38
C HIS A 418 52.89 -6.81 -8.50
N PHE A 419 52.41 -6.90 -7.26
CA PHE A 419 52.70 -8.06 -6.41
C PHE A 419 52.10 -9.35 -7.00
N ILE A 420 50.85 -9.30 -7.46
CA ILE A 420 50.18 -10.44 -8.11
C ILE A 420 50.95 -10.90 -9.35
N PHE A 421 51.32 -9.98 -10.25
CA PHE A 421 52.11 -10.31 -11.43
C PHE A 421 53.46 -10.93 -11.06
N ASN A 422 54.18 -10.34 -10.11
CA ASN A 422 55.49 -10.86 -9.67
C ASN A 422 55.39 -12.26 -9.07
N SER A 423 54.38 -12.50 -8.23
CA SER A 423 54.15 -13.82 -7.63
C SER A 423 53.84 -14.88 -8.69
N LEU A 424 53.01 -14.55 -9.70
CA LEU A 424 52.73 -15.46 -10.81
C LEU A 424 53.98 -15.75 -11.67
N SER A 425 54.78 -14.73 -11.98
CA SER A 425 56.04 -14.92 -12.71
C SER A 425 57.04 -15.77 -11.95
N SER A 426 57.06 -15.65 -10.61
CA SER A 426 57.94 -16.45 -9.75
C SER A 426 57.51 -17.93 -9.72
N ILE A 427 56.20 -18.19 -9.65
CA ILE A 427 55.64 -19.54 -9.78
C ILE A 427 56.01 -20.13 -11.15
N GLN A 428 55.84 -19.37 -12.23
CA GLN A 428 56.19 -19.79 -13.58
C GLN A 428 57.69 -20.12 -13.70
N HIS A 429 58.56 -19.28 -13.14
CA HIS A 429 60.00 -19.52 -13.11
C HIS A 429 60.34 -20.82 -12.38
N LEU A 430 59.82 -21.02 -11.16
CA LEU A 430 60.06 -22.24 -10.37
C LEU A 430 59.60 -23.51 -11.09
N ILE A 431 58.47 -23.46 -11.79
CA ILE A 431 57.99 -24.57 -12.64
C ILE A 431 58.96 -24.82 -13.80
N SER A 432 59.38 -23.76 -14.50
CA SER A 432 60.29 -23.88 -15.65
C SER A 432 61.70 -24.36 -15.27
N SER A 433 62.16 -24.05 -14.04
CA SER A 433 63.44 -24.49 -13.49
C SER A 433 63.37 -25.89 -12.85
N GLY A 434 62.25 -26.61 -12.96
CA GLY A 434 62.09 -27.96 -12.41
C GLY A 434 61.91 -28.03 -10.88
N GLN A 435 61.77 -26.89 -10.19
CA GLN A 435 61.66 -26.80 -8.73
C GLN A 435 60.20 -26.97 -8.27
N LYS A 436 59.60 -28.12 -8.56
CA LYS A 436 58.17 -28.39 -8.34
C LYS A 436 57.71 -28.18 -6.89
N GLU A 437 58.47 -28.64 -5.91
CA GLU A 437 58.12 -28.50 -4.49
C GLU A 437 58.13 -27.05 -4.02
N ALA A 438 59.13 -26.27 -4.45
CA ALA A 438 59.20 -24.84 -4.17
C ALA A 438 58.03 -24.07 -4.81
N ALA A 439 57.65 -24.42 -6.05
CA ALA A 439 56.49 -23.84 -6.74
C ALA A 439 55.18 -24.11 -5.98
N LEU A 440 54.95 -25.34 -5.50
CA LEU A 440 53.76 -25.70 -4.73
C LEU A 440 53.72 -24.99 -3.37
N LYS A 441 54.87 -24.90 -2.68
CA LYS A 441 55.00 -24.14 -1.42
C LYS A 441 54.71 -22.65 -1.61
N TYR A 442 55.23 -22.07 -2.69
CA TYR A 442 54.95 -20.68 -3.05
C TYR A 442 53.47 -20.46 -3.35
N LEU A 443 52.86 -21.32 -4.17
CA LEU A 443 51.43 -21.25 -4.52
C LEU A 443 50.53 -21.34 -3.29
N SER A 444 50.85 -22.23 -2.35
CA SER A 444 50.10 -22.37 -1.09
C SER A 444 50.18 -21.09 -0.23
N LYS A 445 51.38 -20.54 -0.03
CA LYS A 445 51.57 -19.27 0.69
C LYS A 445 50.90 -18.09 -0.01
N PHE A 446 50.97 -18.03 -1.33
CA PHE A 446 50.30 -17.00 -2.13
C PHE A 446 48.78 -17.09 -2.00
N SER A 447 48.23 -18.31 -2.05
CA SER A 447 46.80 -18.54 -1.84
C SER A 447 46.35 -18.13 -0.43
N LYS A 448 47.17 -18.42 0.60
CA LYS A 448 46.93 -17.96 1.98
C LYS A 448 46.94 -16.43 2.06
N PHE A 449 47.94 -15.77 1.46
CA PHE A 449 48.05 -14.31 1.42
C PHE A 449 46.82 -13.67 0.78
N VAL A 450 46.45 -14.10 -0.43
CA VAL A 450 45.28 -13.56 -1.14
C VAL A 450 44.01 -13.76 -0.31
N ARG A 451 43.82 -14.93 0.30
CA ARG A 451 42.66 -15.19 1.17
C ARG A 451 42.62 -14.24 2.37
N GLN A 452 43.75 -14.08 3.08
CA GLN A 452 43.82 -13.18 4.25
C GLN A 452 43.60 -11.71 3.86
N VAL A 453 44.09 -11.26 2.69
CA VAL A 453 43.79 -9.91 2.19
C VAL A 453 42.31 -9.76 1.87
N LEU A 454 41.69 -10.75 1.22
CA LEU A 454 40.26 -10.71 0.88
C LEU A 454 39.36 -10.76 2.12
N GLU A 455 39.66 -11.61 3.10
CA GLU A 455 38.87 -11.78 4.32
C GLU A 455 38.84 -10.51 5.18
N ASN A 456 39.98 -9.81 5.28
CA ASN A 456 40.09 -8.59 6.08
C ASN A 456 39.90 -7.30 5.24
N SER A 457 39.64 -7.41 3.93
CA SER A 457 39.53 -6.23 3.03
C SER A 457 38.35 -5.30 3.34
N LEU A 458 37.34 -5.81 4.03
CA LEU A 458 36.18 -5.04 4.50
C LEU A 458 36.48 -4.25 5.77
N ASP A 459 37.51 -4.63 6.52
CA ASP A 459 37.90 -4.00 7.76
C ASP A 459 38.93 -2.91 7.48
N VAL A 460 38.62 -1.68 7.89
CA VAL A 460 39.56 -0.54 7.74
C VAL A 460 40.76 -0.70 8.67
N HIS A 461 40.56 -1.37 9.81
CA HIS A 461 41.56 -1.67 10.82
C HIS A 461 41.54 -3.15 11.17
N VAL A 462 42.71 -3.72 11.46
CA VAL A 462 42.88 -5.09 11.92
C VAL A 462 43.72 -5.06 13.20
N THR A 463 43.62 -6.09 14.03
CA THR A 463 44.53 -6.22 15.17
C THR A 463 45.98 -6.26 14.68
N LEU A 464 46.91 -5.70 15.46
CA LEU A 464 48.34 -5.74 15.10
C LEU A 464 48.82 -7.18 14.89
N GLU A 465 48.29 -8.14 15.65
CA GLU A 465 48.55 -9.57 15.44
C GLU A 465 48.26 -10.00 13.99
N LYS A 466 47.07 -9.67 13.47
CA LYS A 466 46.67 -10.00 12.10
C LYS A 466 47.54 -9.28 11.06
N GLU A 467 47.89 -8.00 11.29
CA GLU A 467 48.81 -7.27 10.42
C GLU A 467 50.19 -7.94 10.38
N ILE A 468 50.71 -8.38 11.53
CA ILE A 468 52.00 -9.09 11.63
C ILE A 468 51.94 -10.46 10.96
N GLU A 469 50.85 -11.22 11.12
CA GLU A 469 50.66 -12.49 10.42
C GLU A 469 50.68 -12.29 8.90
N LEU A 470 49.93 -11.30 8.41
CA LEU A 470 49.89 -10.96 6.99
C LEU A 470 51.28 -10.52 6.48
N LEU A 471 51.98 -9.70 7.26
CA LEU A 471 53.33 -9.23 6.95
C LEU A 471 54.34 -10.39 6.88
N LYS A 472 54.26 -11.37 7.79
CA LYS A 472 55.12 -12.57 7.76
C LYS A 472 54.86 -13.42 6.52
N VAL A 473 53.59 -13.62 6.15
CA VAL A 473 53.25 -14.35 4.91
C VAL A 473 53.80 -13.62 3.68
N TYR A 474 53.71 -12.30 3.65
CA TYR A 474 54.32 -11.47 2.60
C TYR A 474 55.84 -11.61 2.55
N LEU A 475 56.54 -11.48 3.70
CA LEU A 475 57.99 -11.62 3.81
C LEU A 475 58.48 -13.00 3.36
N ASP A 476 57.75 -14.05 3.70
CA ASP A 476 58.05 -15.41 3.24
C ASP A 476 57.95 -15.54 1.71
N LEU A 477 56.95 -14.92 1.09
CA LEU A 477 56.77 -14.92 -0.36
C LEU A 477 57.89 -14.14 -1.06
N GLU A 478 58.33 -13.02 -0.50
CA GLU A 478 59.46 -12.24 -1.01
C GLU A 478 60.79 -12.98 -0.81
N SER A 479 61.01 -13.60 0.35
CA SER A 479 62.19 -14.42 0.64
C SER A 479 62.30 -15.61 -0.32
N LEU A 480 61.21 -16.36 -0.52
CA LEU A 480 61.18 -17.45 -1.50
C LEU A 480 61.40 -16.99 -2.93
N ARG A 481 60.89 -15.80 -3.30
CA ARG A 481 61.09 -15.25 -4.65
C ARG A 481 62.56 -14.98 -4.95
N PHE A 482 63.31 -14.54 -3.94
CA PHE A 482 64.73 -14.26 -4.06
C PHE A 482 65.60 -15.40 -3.54
N ASP A 483 65.10 -16.64 -3.54
CA ASP A 483 65.83 -17.84 -3.14
C ASP A 483 66.53 -17.69 -1.77
N HIS A 484 65.79 -17.16 -0.80
CA HIS A 484 66.26 -16.89 0.56
C HIS A 484 67.47 -15.94 0.65
N ALA A 485 67.65 -15.06 -0.34
CA ALA A 485 68.75 -14.08 -0.37
C ALA A 485 68.72 -13.03 0.76
N PHE A 486 67.75 -13.05 1.67
CA PHE A 486 67.77 -12.22 2.87
C PHE A 486 67.12 -12.93 4.05
N LEU A 487 67.58 -12.59 5.24
CA LEU A 487 66.98 -12.99 6.51
C LEU A 487 66.11 -11.85 7.05
N TYR A 488 65.01 -12.19 7.70
CA TYR A 488 64.15 -11.21 8.35
C TYR A 488 63.83 -11.62 9.78
N GLU A 489 63.57 -10.62 10.62
CA GLU A 489 63.20 -10.80 12.01
C GLU A 489 62.09 -9.81 12.37
N VAL A 490 61.01 -10.30 13.00
CA VAL A 490 59.90 -9.47 13.51
C VAL A 490 59.87 -9.60 15.02
N ILE A 491 60.14 -8.49 15.71
CA ILE A 491 60.27 -8.42 17.17
C ILE A 491 59.06 -7.68 17.74
N VAL A 492 58.36 -8.35 18.65
CA VAL A 492 57.22 -7.81 19.40
C VAL A 492 57.47 -8.03 20.89
N PRO A 493 57.23 -7.06 21.78
CA PRO A 493 57.42 -7.21 23.22
C PRO A 493 56.48 -8.29 23.79
N LYS A 494 57.04 -9.28 24.50
CA LYS A 494 56.28 -10.43 25.03
C LYS A 494 55.22 -10.07 26.10
N ASP A 495 55.41 -8.96 26.81
CA ASP A 495 54.56 -8.55 27.93
C ASP A 495 53.59 -7.39 27.60
N SER A 496 53.34 -7.14 26.30
CA SER A 496 52.47 -6.03 25.87
C SER A 496 51.13 -6.51 25.30
N ASN A 497 50.04 -5.80 25.62
CA ASN A 497 48.72 -5.99 24.98
C ASN A 497 48.67 -5.48 23.54
N LEU A 498 49.82 -5.08 22.99
CA LEU A 498 49.99 -4.45 21.68
C LEU A 498 49.40 -5.26 20.53
N CYS A 499 49.41 -6.60 20.64
CA CYS A 499 48.85 -7.50 19.63
C CYS A 499 47.35 -7.31 19.39
N TYR A 500 46.62 -6.81 20.39
CA TYR A 500 45.17 -6.60 20.32
C TYR A 500 44.78 -5.19 19.85
N GLU A 501 45.72 -4.26 19.78
CA GLU A 501 45.49 -2.91 19.30
C GLU A 501 45.14 -2.92 17.81
N GLU A 502 44.16 -2.09 17.41
CA GLU A 502 43.74 -1.97 16.02
C GLU A 502 44.66 -1.03 15.24
N VAL A 503 45.15 -1.49 14.10
CA VAL A 503 46.01 -0.74 13.18
C VAL A 503 45.44 -0.74 11.77
N PRO A 504 45.67 0.31 10.96
CA PRO A 504 45.28 0.29 9.55
C PRO A 504 45.94 -0.88 8.82
N MET A 505 45.13 -1.63 8.07
CA MET A 505 45.60 -2.82 7.37
C MET A 505 46.67 -2.47 6.29
N MET A 506 47.71 -3.31 6.18
CA MET A 506 48.81 -3.19 5.24
C MET A 506 49.60 -1.87 5.35
N ILE A 507 49.70 -1.30 6.56
CA ILE A 507 50.38 -0.02 6.76
C ILE A 507 51.90 -0.16 6.77
N VAL A 508 52.42 -1.30 7.24
CA VAL A 508 53.88 -1.54 7.36
C VAL A 508 54.47 -2.05 6.04
N GLN A 509 53.68 -2.80 5.27
CA GLN A 509 54.13 -3.51 4.07
C GLN A 509 54.85 -2.64 3.03
N PRO A 510 54.43 -1.40 2.71
CA PRO A 510 55.09 -0.58 1.68
C PRO A 510 56.52 -0.16 2.05
N PHE A 511 56.82 -0.06 3.35
CA PHE A 511 58.18 0.24 3.83
C PHE A 511 59.08 -0.99 3.72
N VAL A 512 58.55 -2.15 4.08
CA VAL A 512 59.22 -3.44 3.92
C VAL A 512 59.49 -3.75 2.44
N GLU A 513 58.52 -3.48 1.55
CA GLU A 513 58.69 -3.64 0.10
C GLU A 513 59.85 -2.79 -0.43
N ASN A 514 59.96 -1.55 0.04
CA ASN A 514 61.07 -0.65 -0.32
C ASN A 514 62.41 -1.13 0.23
N ALA A 515 62.47 -1.54 1.49
CA ALA A 515 63.67 -2.06 2.14
C ALA A 515 64.24 -3.27 1.39
N ILE A 516 63.38 -4.20 0.97
CA ILE A 516 63.80 -5.39 0.20
C ILE A 516 64.28 -4.99 -1.19
N LYS A 517 63.45 -4.28 -1.97
CA LYS A 517 63.73 -4.01 -3.39
C LYS A 517 64.89 -3.04 -3.58
N HIS A 518 64.91 -1.95 -2.83
CA HIS A 518 65.87 -0.86 -3.03
C HIS A 518 67.07 -0.93 -2.09
N GLY A 519 66.90 -1.51 -0.89
CA GLY A 519 68.00 -1.75 0.04
C GLY A 519 68.71 -3.07 -0.27
N LEU A 520 68.09 -4.19 0.12
CA LEU A 520 68.73 -5.49 0.19
C LEU A 520 69.07 -6.10 -1.18
N MET A 521 68.15 -6.05 -2.14
CA MET A 521 68.39 -6.67 -3.45
C MET A 521 69.41 -5.91 -4.30
N THR A 522 69.66 -4.64 -3.99
CA THR A 522 70.70 -3.84 -4.68
C THR A 522 72.08 -4.00 -4.03
N LYS A 523 72.15 -4.56 -2.81
CA LYS A 523 73.40 -4.86 -2.11
C LYS A 523 74.09 -6.09 -2.73
N LYS A 524 75.39 -5.97 -3.00
CA LYS A 524 76.22 -7.05 -3.57
C LYS A 524 76.76 -8.03 -2.52
N SER A 525 76.86 -7.61 -1.26
CA SER A 525 77.33 -8.48 -0.16
C SER A 525 76.27 -9.54 0.20
N PRO A 526 76.71 -10.76 0.61
CA PRO A 526 75.81 -11.86 0.97
C PRO A 526 74.99 -11.60 2.23
N GLU A 527 75.46 -10.75 3.15
CA GLU A 527 74.77 -10.47 4.41
C GLU A 527 73.65 -9.44 4.22
N LYS A 528 72.42 -9.93 4.11
CA LYS A 528 71.19 -9.15 3.93
C LYS A 528 70.21 -9.45 5.05
N LYS A 529 69.96 -8.46 5.91
CA LYS A 529 69.07 -8.58 7.08
C LYS A 529 68.04 -7.46 7.06
N LEU A 530 66.78 -7.83 7.34
CA LEU A 530 65.67 -6.93 7.61
C LEU A 530 65.18 -7.15 9.04
N THR A 531 65.08 -6.10 9.84
CA THR A 531 64.55 -6.17 11.21
C THR A 531 63.35 -5.24 11.34
N ILE A 532 62.23 -5.79 11.83
CA ILE A 532 61.00 -5.04 12.08
C ILE A 532 60.73 -5.10 13.58
N ARG A 533 60.65 -3.94 14.24
CA ARG A 533 60.40 -3.84 15.68
C ARG A 533 59.12 -3.06 15.94
N PHE A 534 58.30 -3.55 16.85
CA PHE A 534 57.13 -2.83 17.34
C PHE A 534 57.35 -2.45 18.80
N PHE A 535 57.05 -1.20 19.15
CA PHE A 535 57.10 -0.72 20.51
C PHE A 535 55.77 -0.07 20.87
N ASP A 536 55.30 -0.36 22.08
CA ASP A 536 54.18 0.32 22.66
C ASP A 536 54.61 1.71 23.14
N GLN A 537 53.96 2.77 22.65
CA GLN A 537 54.02 4.11 23.22
C GLN A 537 52.58 4.53 23.53
N ASN A 538 52.34 5.20 24.66
CA ASN A 538 50.99 5.45 25.18
C ASN A 538 49.93 5.80 24.11
N GLU A 539 50.24 6.77 23.25
CA GLU A 539 49.33 7.30 22.21
C GLU A 539 49.47 6.62 20.83
N PHE A 540 50.53 5.84 20.59
CA PHE A 540 50.82 5.25 19.28
C PHE A 540 51.73 4.02 19.36
N ILE A 541 51.62 3.15 18.38
CA ILE A 541 52.55 2.04 18.15
C ILE A 541 53.71 2.57 17.31
N LEU A 542 54.93 2.48 17.83
CA LEU A 542 56.14 2.78 17.06
C LEU A 542 56.58 1.51 16.32
N CYS A 543 56.51 1.53 15.00
CA CYS A 543 57.04 0.47 14.13
C CYS A 543 58.35 0.94 13.49
N GLU A 544 59.45 0.24 13.75
CA GLU A 544 60.73 0.46 13.09
C GLU A 544 60.99 -0.61 12.04
N VAL A 545 61.31 -0.20 10.82
CA VAL A 545 61.77 -1.07 9.73
C VAL A 545 63.22 -0.72 9.42
N GLU A 546 64.13 -1.62 9.74
CA GLU A 546 65.58 -1.44 9.60
C GLU A 546 66.14 -2.45 8.59
N ASP A 547 66.84 -1.96 7.57
CA ASP A 547 67.58 -2.77 6.61
C ASP A 547 69.06 -2.46 6.65
N ASN A 548 69.91 -3.47 6.35
CA ASN A 548 71.35 -3.29 6.20
C ASN A 548 71.78 -3.14 4.73
N GLY A 549 70.91 -2.58 3.88
CA GLY A 549 71.09 -2.43 2.43
C GLY A 549 72.13 -1.38 2.03
N ILE A 550 72.06 -0.92 0.77
CA ILE A 550 73.01 0.06 0.22
C ILE A 550 72.80 1.50 0.74
N GLY A 551 71.71 1.76 1.47
CA GLY A 551 71.31 3.09 1.90
C GLY A 551 70.69 3.96 0.79
N ARG A 552 69.94 4.99 1.17
CA ARG A 552 69.13 5.79 0.23
C ARG A 552 69.94 6.59 -0.77
N LYS A 553 71.08 7.16 -0.36
CA LYS A 553 71.95 7.98 -1.23
C LYS A 553 72.51 7.15 -2.39
N ALA A 554 72.99 5.94 -2.09
CA ALA A 554 73.47 5.02 -3.12
C ALA A 554 72.32 4.51 -4.02
N ALA A 555 71.15 4.22 -3.45
CA ALA A 555 69.98 3.81 -4.20
C ALA A 555 69.45 4.91 -5.14
N ALA A 556 69.55 6.18 -4.74
CA ALA A 556 69.19 7.34 -5.56
C ALA A 556 70.19 7.57 -6.71
N ALA A 557 71.50 7.41 -6.44
CA ALA A 557 72.54 7.53 -7.45
C ALA A 557 72.41 6.48 -8.58
N LEU A 558 71.91 5.28 -8.26
CA LEU A 558 71.68 4.20 -9.23
C LEU A 558 70.44 4.39 -10.11
N LYS A 559 69.50 5.27 -9.74
CA LYS A 559 68.19 5.40 -10.40
C LYS A 559 68.08 6.53 -11.44
N GLY A 560 69.07 7.40 -11.56
CA GLY A 560 69.05 8.54 -12.51
C GLY A 560 67.95 9.57 -12.24
N THR A 561 67.80 10.55 -13.14
CA THR A 561 66.92 11.75 -12.97
C THR A 561 65.41 11.50 -13.08
N ASN A 562 64.96 10.26 -13.33
CA ASN A 562 63.54 9.90 -13.49
C ASN A 562 62.95 9.18 -12.26
N TYR A 563 63.14 9.76 -11.07
CA TYR A 563 62.52 9.22 -9.84
C TYR A 563 61.03 9.58 -9.77
N ARG A 564 60.14 8.59 -9.95
CA ARG A 564 58.73 8.71 -9.56
C ARG A 564 58.53 8.09 -8.17
N PRO A 565 57.92 8.80 -7.20
CA PRO A 565 57.58 8.21 -5.91
C PRO A 565 56.65 7.01 -6.12
N SER A 566 56.85 5.94 -5.35
CA SER A 566 56.02 4.74 -5.51
C SER A 566 54.57 5.07 -5.13
N ARG A 567 53.62 4.71 -6.00
CA ARG A 567 52.18 4.90 -5.75
C ARG A 567 51.75 4.30 -4.39
N GLY A 568 52.39 3.21 -3.98
CA GLY A 568 52.16 2.57 -2.68
C GLY A 568 52.52 3.47 -1.51
N MET A 569 53.63 4.19 -1.58
CA MET A 569 54.08 5.06 -0.48
C MET A 569 53.19 6.30 -0.30
N ASN A 570 52.75 6.91 -1.39
CA ASN A 570 51.79 8.03 -1.33
C ASN A 570 50.45 7.59 -0.71
N LEU A 571 49.98 6.38 -1.02
CA LEU A 571 48.75 5.85 -0.44
C LEU A 571 48.91 5.58 1.07
N THR A 572 50.07 5.10 1.52
CA THR A 572 50.39 4.92 2.94
C THR A 572 50.45 6.25 3.70
N TYR A 573 51.06 7.29 3.10
CA TYR A 573 51.06 8.63 3.68
C TYR A 573 49.63 9.18 3.85
N GLU A 574 48.78 9.02 2.82
CA GLU A 574 47.38 9.45 2.88
C GLU A 574 46.59 8.68 3.94
N ARG A 575 46.82 7.37 4.09
CA ARG A 575 46.18 6.55 5.15
C ARG A 575 46.58 6.97 6.55
N LEU A 576 47.87 7.23 6.80
CA LEU A 576 48.34 7.74 8.10
C LEU A 576 47.82 9.15 8.39
N ARG A 577 47.61 9.98 7.36
CA ARG A 577 47.00 11.31 7.51
C ARG A 577 45.51 11.24 7.86
N LEU A 578 44.74 10.38 7.20
CA LEU A 578 43.29 10.29 7.39
C LEU A 578 42.90 9.64 8.73
N GLY A 579 43.75 8.79 9.29
CA GLY A 579 43.51 8.14 10.58
C GLY A 579 43.88 8.98 11.81
N ASN A 580 44.34 10.23 11.64
CA ASN A 580 44.96 11.00 12.72
C ASN A 580 44.49 12.46 12.83
N LYS A 581 44.63 13.03 14.04
CA LYS A 581 44.42 14.46 14.32
C LYS A 581 45.69 15.31 14.10
N TRP A 582 46.85 14.74 13.76
CA TRP A 582 48.10 15.50 13.62
C TRP A 582 48.26 16.08 12.20
N THR A 583 48.63 17.35 12.09
CA THR A 583 48.46 18.14 10.85
C THR A 583 49.64 18.07 9.85
N SER A 584 50.75 17.37 10.17
CA SER A 584 51.95 17.31 9.31
C SER A 584 52.47 15.87 9.09
N SER A 585 52.88 15.55 7.85
CA SER A 585 53.42 14.24 7.45
C SER A 585 54.77 13.90 8.08
N GLU A 586 55.58 14.92 8.42
CA GLU A 586 56.90 14.75 9.07
C GLU A 586 56.79 14.20 10.50
N TYR A 587 55.59 14.24 11.10
CA TYR A 587 55.38 13.78 12.47
C TYR A 587 55.20 12.25 12.59
N TYR A 588 54.81 11.58 11.51
CA TYR A 588 54.42 10.17 11.51
C TYR A 588 55.53 9.22 11.04
N ILE A 589 56.36 9.66 10.10
CA ILE A 589 57.39 8.82 9.49
C ILE A 589 58.71 9.56 9.56
N GLN A 590 59.66 8.98 10.27
CA GLN A 590 61.03 9.44 10.34
C GLN A 590 61.93 8.45 9.63
N ILE A 591 62.76 8.94 8.71
CA ILE A 591 63.71 8.12 7.97
C ILE A 591 65.12 8.53 8.37
N GLU A 592 65.89 7.56 8.85
CA GLU A 592 67.28 7.72 9.27
C GLU A 592 68.18 6.91 8.33
N ASP A 593 69.20 7.55 7.77
CA ASP A 593 70.24 6.88 6.98
C ASP A 593 71.29 6.31 7.95
N LEU A 594 71.51 5.00 7.92
CA LEU A 594 72.53 4.33 8.73
C LEU A 594 73.87 4.26 7.96
N GLU A 595 74.98 3.98 8.65
CA GLU A 595 76.26 3.71 7.98
C GLU A 595 76.15 2.57 6.95
N GLN A 596 75.29 1.59 7.23
CA GLN A 596 74.88 0.55 6.29
C GLN A 596 73.36 0.39 6.33
N GLY A 597 72.68 0.92 5.32
CA GLY A 597 71.24 0.73 5.11
C GLY A 597 70.36 1.88 5.59
N THR A 598 69.12 1.58 5.96
CA THR A 598 68.09 2.59 6.26
C THR A 598 67.23 2.12 7.43
N LYS A 599 66.88 3.04 8.34
CA LYS A 599 65.84 2.82 9.35
C LYS A 599 64.65 3.74 9.10
N VAL A 600 63.46 3.17 9.06
CA VAL A 600 62.20 3.91 8.94
C VAL A 600 61.39 3.69 10.21
N SER A 601 61.12 4.77 10.95
CA SER A 601 60.29 4.75 12.16
C SER A 601 58.92 5.33 11.84
N ILE A 602 57.87 4.53 12.04
CA ILE A 602 56.48 4.82 11.69
C ILE A 602 55.69 4.89 12.99
N LYS A 603 55.01 6.01 13.25
CA LYS A 603 54.07 6.17 14.37
C LYS A 603 52.67 5.84 13.88
N ILE A 604 52.13 4.72 14.36
CA ILE A 604 50.79 4.23 14.02
C ILE A 604 49.88 4.56 15.21
N PRO A 605 48.85 5.39 15.07
CA PRO A 605 47.97 5.71 16.18
C PRO A 605 47.26 4.46 16.70
N LYS A 606 47.06 4.39 18.03
CA LYS A 606 46.11 3.45 18.62
C LYS A 606 44.69 3.98 18.42
N GLN A 607 43.70 3.08 18.32
CA GLN A 607 42.29 3.46 18.17
C GLN A 607 41.49 3.28 19.45
#